data_AF-A0A382JW63-F1
#
_entry.id   AF-A0A382JW63-F1
#
_cell.length_a   1.000
_cell.length_b   1.000
_cell.length_c   1.000
_cell.angle_alpha   90.00
_cell.angle_beta   90.00
_cell.angle_gamma   90.00
#
_symmetry.space_group_name_H-M   'P 1'
#
loop_
_entity.id
_entity.type
_entity.pdbx_description
1 polymer ?
#
loop_
_entity_poly.entity_id
_entity_poly.type
_entity_poly.pdbx_seq_one_letter_code
_entity_poly.pdbx_strand_id
1 'polypeptide(L)' 'MSEATTASDIVKLSATGDSAGVKSAIGDVLQQKIVVGLENKKKDFAKTFLNKQSTDPKGPESQEEITDGSRDTSTN' A
#
# COMPACT_ATOMS: atom_id res chain seq x y z
N MET A 1 17.55 16.34 -4.22
CA MET A 1 16.30 15.75 -4.72
C MET A 1 15.93 16.51 -5.97
N SER A 2 15.90 15.85 -7.13
CA SER A 2 15.41 16.46 -8.37
C SER A 2 13.93 16.83 -8.22
N GLU A 3 13.45 17.84 -8.96
CA GLU A 3 12.02 18.14 -9.01
C GLU A 3 11.23 16.92 -9.47
N ALA A 4 10.05 16.71 -8.89
CA ALA A 4 9.21 15.57 -9.23
C ALA A 4 8.60 15.74 -10.63
N THR A 5 8.73 14.72 -11.48
CA THR A 5 8.15 14.71 -12.82
C THR A 5 6.64 14.86 -12.76
N THR A 6 6.09 15.78 -13.55
CA THR A 6 4.64 16.07 -13.56
C THR A 6 3.97 15.65 -14.86
N ALA A 7 2.64 15.65 -14.86
CA ALA A 7 1.87 15.48 -16.09
C ALA A 7 2.13 16.61 -17.12
N SER A 8 2.52 17.81 -16.66
CA SER A 8 2.89 18.91 -17.56
C SER A 8 4.14 18.58 -18.36
N ASP A 9 5.10 17.89 -17.75
CA ASP A 9 6.36 17.52 -18.41
C ASP A 9 6.13 16.46 -19.49
N ILE A 10 5.19 15.54 -19.27
CA ILE A 10 4.72 14.60 -20.31
C ILE A 10 4.20 15.37 -21.53
N VAL A 11 3.36 16.40 -21.31
CA VAL A 11 2.78 17.22 -22.40
C VAL A 11 3.88 17.99 -23.13
N LYS A 12 4.84 18.58 -22.42
CA LYS A 12 5.98 19.29 -23.02
C LYS A 12 6.82 18.36 -23.91
N LEU A 13 7.17 17.17 -23.40
CA LEU A 13 7.94 16.16 -24.15
C LEU A 13 7.16 15.60 -25.34
N SER A 14 5.82 15.52 -25.23
CA SER A 14 4.96 15.10 -26.34
C SER A 14 4.95 16.15 -27.44
N ALA A 15 4.93 17.44 -27.08
CA ALA A 15 4.96 18.54 -28.04
C ALA A 15 6.29 18.62 -28.82
N THR A 16 7.39 18.15 -28.24
CA THR A 16 8.70 18.10 -28.91
C THR A 16 8.95 16.81 -29.69
N GLY A 17 8.03 15.83 -29.62
CA GLY A 17 8.18 14.53 -30.28
C GLY A 17 9.16 13.58 -29.59
N ASP A 18 9.59 13.87 -28.36
CA ASP A 18 10.50 13.02 -27.59
C ASP A 18 9.74 11.83 -26.98
N SER A 19 9.53 10.79 -27.78
CA SER A 19 8.81 9.59 -27.36
C SER A 19 9.49 8.83 -26.21
N ALA A 20 10.82 8.84 -26.14
CA ALA A 20 11.56 8.19 -25.06
C ALA A 20 11.40 8.96 -23.74
N GLY A 21 11.52 10.29 -23.80
CA GLY A 21 11.25 11.18 -22.67
C GLY A 21 9.81 11.05 -22.17
N VAL A 22 8.83 11.05 -23.08
CA VAL A 22 7.40 10.85 -22.72
C VAL A 22 7.21 9.53 -21.97
N LYS A 23 7.76 8.42 -22.46
CA LYS A 23 7.63 7.11 -21.82
C LYS A 23 8.25 7.11 -20.42
N SER A 24 9.44 7.70 -20.26
CA SER A 24 10.09 7.82 -18.95
C SER A 24 9.24 8.64 -17.99
N ALA A 25 8.77 9.81 -18.44
CA ALA A 25 8.00 10.71 -17.59
C ALA A 25 6.65 10.11 -17.14
N ILE A 26 5.99 9.33 -17.99
CA ILE A 26 4.80 8.57 -17.61
C ILE A 26 5.14 7.56 -16.51
N GLY A 27 6.26 6.83 -16.66
CA GLY A 27 6.74 5.88 -15.67
C GLY A 27 6.98 6.54 -14.31
N ASP A 28 7.67 7.67 -14.31
CA ASP A 28 7.99 8.44 -13.09
C ASP A 28 6.72 8.92 -12.39
N VAL A 29 5.76 9.49 -13.13
CA VAL A 29 4.47 9.95 -12.57
C VAL A 29 3.68 8.79 -11.96
N LEU A 30 3.67 7.62 -12.61
CA LEU A 30 3.00 6.43 -12.08
C LEU A 30 3.66 5.96 -10.77
N GLN A 31 4.98 5.85 -10.76
CA GLN A 31 5.73 5.45 -9.58
C GLN A 31 5.50 6.41 -8.42
N GLN A 32 5.54 7.72 -8.67
CA GLN A 32 5.28 8.73 -7.65
C GLN A 32 3.87 8.59 -7.06
N LYS A 33 2.84 8.40 -7.89
CA LYS A 33 1.46 8.19 -7.41
C LYS A 33 1.33 6.95 -6.54
N ILE A 34 1.99 5.85 -6.91
CA ILE A 34 1.99 4.61 -6.13
C ILE A 34 2.65 4.86 -4.77
N VAL A 35 3.83 5.48 -4.75
CA VAL A 35 4.57 5.77 -3.50
C VAL A 35 3.73 6.64 -2.56
N VAL A 36 3.19 7.76 -3.06
CA VAL A 36 2.33 8.66 -2.28
C VAL A 36 1.08 7.94 -1.78
N GLY A 37 0.45 7.12 -2.62
CA GLY A 37 -0.72 6.32 -2.24
C GLY A 37 -0.42 5.32 -1.12
N LEU A 38 0.72 4.63 -1.19
CA LEU A 38 1.17 3.70 -0.15
C LEU A 38 1.51 4.43 1.15
N GLU A 39 2.16 5.59 1.07
CA GLU A 39 2.46 6.42 2.25
C GLU A 39 1.18 6.91 2.93
N ASN A 40 0.19 7.35 2.16
CA ASN A 40 -1.11 7.76 2.71
C ASN A 40 -1.83 6.57 3.36
N LYS A 41 -1.86 5.41 2.71
CA LYS A 41 -2.44 4.18 3.29
C LYS A 41 -1.74 3.77 4.59
N LYS A 42 -0.41 3.89 4.66
CA LYS A 42 0.37 3.64 5.90
C LYS A 42 -0.04 4.61 7.01
N LYS A 43 -0.19 5.90 6.69
CA LYS A 43 -0.66 6.92 7.65
C LYS A 43 -2.07 6.60 8.15
N ASP A 44 -2.97 6.17 7.27
CA ASP A 44 -4.34 5.82 7.66
C ASP A 44 -4.37 4.60 8.59
N PHE A 45 -3.59 3.56 8.29
CA PHE A 45 -3.44 2.41 9.19
C PHE A 45 -2.87 2.80 10.56
N ALA A 46 -1.82 3.63 10.58
CA ALA A 46 -1.24 4.12 11.83
C ALA A 46 -2.24 4.96 12.64
N LYS A 47 -3.04 5.80 11.98
CA LYS A 47 -4.13 6.55 12.64
C LYS A 47 -5.19 5.62 13.21
N THR A 48 -5.60 4.57 12.49
CA THR A 48 -6.53 3.56 13.02
C THR A 48 -5.96 2.88 14.25
N PHE A 49 -4.65 2.61 14.29
CA PHE A 49 -4.00 2.00 15.46
C PHE A 49 -3.90 2.96 16.66
N LEU A 50 -3.47 4.21 16.42
CA LEU A 50 -3.25 5.21 17.47
C LEU A 50 -4.56 5.80 18.02
N ASN A 51 -5.57 5.99 17.17
CA ASN A 51 -6.88 6.54 17.56
C ASN A 51 -7.88 5.45 17.97
N LYS A 52 -7.44 4.22 18.27
CA LYS A 52 -8.23 3.27 19.06
C LYS A 52 -8.39 3.82 20.48
N GLN A 53 -9.27 4.79 20.65
CA GLN A 53 -9.71 5.23 21.97
C GLN A 53 -10.58 4.10 22.56
N SER A 54 -9.97 3.28 23.41
CA SER A 54 -10.46 2.80 24.71
C SER A 54 -11.98 2.61 24.96
N THR A 55 -12.79 2.18 23.99
CA THR A 55 -14.22 1.88 24.22
C THR A 55 -14.66 0.52 23.65
N ASP A 56 -13.85 -0.51 23.85
CA ASP A 56 -14.39 -1.85 24.01
C ASP A 56 -13.69 -2.53 25.19
N PRO A 57 -14.40 -2.89 26.29
CA PRO A 57 -13.85 -3.74 27.34
C PRO A 57 -13.60 -5.18 26.85
N LYS A 58 -13.92 -5.54 25.61
CA LYS A 58 -13.52 -6.82 25.03
C LYS A 58 -12.23 -6.65 24.21
N GLY A 59 -11.17 -7.24 24.74
CA GLY A 59 -9.85 -7.31 24.11
C GLY A 59 -9.91 -7.91 22.69
N PRO A 60 -8.78 -7.88 21.95
CA PRO A 60 -8.72 -8.42 20.60
C PRO A 60 -9.23 -9.86 20.63
N GLU A 61 -10.39 -10.10 20.00
CA GLU A 61 -10.92 -11.45 19.87
C GLU A 61 -9.84 -12.28 19.19
N SER A 62 -9.48 -13.36 19.89
CA SER A 62 -8.34 -14.22 19.65
C SER A 62 -8.24 -14.59 18.18
N GLN A 63 -7.09 -14.30 17.58
CA GLN A 63 -6.75 -14.81 16.25
C GLN A 63 -6.56 -16.32 16.34
N GLU A 64 -7.25 -17.01 15.43
CA GLU A 64 -7.09 -18.40 14.99
C GLU A 64 -7.10 -19.51 16.05
N GLU A 65 -8.23 -20.20 16.10
CA GLU A 65 -8.36 -21.58 16.60
C GLU A 65 -7.45 -22.49 15.77
N ILE A 66 -6.28 -22.80 16.31
CA ILE A 66 -5.48 -23.94 15.83
C ILE A 66 -6.27 -25.18 16.24
N THR A 67 -7.03 -25.75 15.31
CA THR A 67 -7.61 -27.08 15.50
C THR A 67 -6.46 -28.08 15.57
N ASP A 68 -6.04 -28.40 16.79
CA ASP A 68 -5.16 -29.52 17.08
C ASP A 68 -5.91 -30.79 16.67
N GLY A 69 -5.58 -31.27 15.47
CA GLY A 69 -6.15 -32.47 14.88
C GLY A 69 -5.82 -33.67 15.74
N SER A 70 -6.73 -34.00 16.67
CA SER A 70 -6.71 -35.22 17.45
C SER A 70 -6.64 -36.42 16.50
N ARG A 71 -5.43 -36.98 16.34
CA ARG A 71 -5.21 -38.26 15.68
C ARG A 71 -5.76 -39.35 16.59
N ASP A 72 -7.03 -39.72 16.37
CA ASP A 72 -7.53 -41.02 16.77
C ASP A 72 -6.89 -42.09 15.88
N THR A 73 -5.80 -42.70 16.34
CA THR A 73 -5.36 -44.01 15.83
C THR A 73 -5.78 -45.07 16.82
N SER A 74 -7.08 -45.42 16.79
CA SER A 74 -7.58 -46.63 17.41
C SER A 74 -7.25 -47.83 16.52
N THR A 75 -6.29 -48.64 16.95
CA THR A 75 -6.15 -50.04 16.50
C THR A 75 -5.80 -50.89 17.72
N ASN A 76 -6.79 -51.63 18.22
CA ASN A 76 -6.58 -52.84 19.02
C ASN A 76 -7.63 -53.88 18.61
#